data_AF-C2KYE7-F1
#
_entry.id   AF-C2KYE7-F1
#
_cell.length_a   1.000
_cell.length_b   1.000
_cell.length_c   1.000
_cell.angle_alpha   90.00
_cell.angle_beta   90.00
_cell.angle_gamma   90.00
#
_symmetry.space_group_name_H-M   'P 1'
#
loop_
_entity.id
_entity.type
_entity.pdbx_description
1 polymer ?
#
loop_
_entity_poly.entity_id
_entity_poly.type
_entity_poly.pdbx_seq_one_letter_code
_entity_poly.pdbx_strand_id
1 'polypeptide(L)' 'WKRVRTRYRNLRGMGAPKDLAWKAANSRRGYWFTTHTVVINMAMTKERLINSGFYDLATAYQSVHVNY' A
#
# COMPACT_ATOMS: atom_id res chain seq x y z
N TRP A 1 -9.21 2.33 -5.97
CA TRP A 1 -9.82 1.92 -7.26
C TRP A 1 -11.18 1.28 -7.03
N LYS A 2 -12.25 1.74 -7.70
CA LYS A 2 -13.63 1.30 -7.42
C LYS A 2 -14.01 -0.04 -8.08
N ARG A 3 -13.55 -0.29 -9.31
CA ARG A 3 -13.84 -1.54 -10.05
C ARG A 3 -12.83 -2.64 -9.72
N VAL A 4 -13.30 -3.88 -9.58
CA VAL A 4 -12.47 -5.08 -9.34
C VAL A 4 -11.35 -5.20 -10.39
N ARG A 5 -11.70 -5.09 -11.67
CA ARG A 5 -10.73 -5.19 -12.79
C ARG A 5 -9.58 -4.19 -12.64
N THR A 6 -9.89 -2.96 -12.25
CA THR A 6 -8.91 -1.89 -12.02
C THR A 6 -8.07 -2.18 -10.77
N ARG A 7 -8.69 -2.64 -9.67
CA ARG A 7 -7.94 -3.06 -8.47
C ARG A 7 -6.92 -4.13 -8.80
N TYR A 8 -7.35 -5.21 -9.45
CA TYR A 8 -6.48 -6.32 -9.81
C TYR A 8 -5.32 -5.89 -10.72
N ARG A 9 -5.60 -5.14 -11.80
CA ARG A 9 -4.57 -4.66 -12.73
C ARG A 9 -3.50 -3.83 -12.02
N ASN A 10 -3.93 -2.93 -11.12
CA ASN A 10 -3.00 -2.06 -10.42
C ASN A 10 -2.21 -2.81 -9.35
N LEU A 11 -2.82 -3.72 -8.60
CA LEU A 11 -2.10 -4.59 -7.67
C LEU A 11 -1.05 -5.45 -8.38
N ARG A 12 -1.38 -5.99 -9.57
CA ARG A 12 -0.41 -6.72 -10.41
C ARG A 12 0.72 -5.82 -10.88
N GLY A 13 0.41 -4.60 -11.36
CA GLY A 13 1.41 -3.62 -11.75
C GLY A 13 2.32 -3.19 -10.59
N MET A 14 1.83 -3.29 -9.35
CA MET A 14 2.59 -3.03 -8.14
C MET A 14 3.44 -4.22 -7.67
N GLY A 15 3.41 -5.36 -8.35
CA GLY A 15 4.21 -6.54 -8.00
C GLY A 15 3.49 -7.56 -7.11
N ALA A 16 2.21 -7.38 -6.81
CA ALA A 16 1.47 -8.37 -6.02
C ALA A 16 1.31 -9.71 -6.78
N PRO A 17 1.49 -10.87 -6.13
CA PRO A 17 1.28 -12.19 -6.75
C PRO A 17 -0.14 -12.34 -7.30
N LYS A 18 -0.29 -13.09 -8.39
CA LYS A 18 -1.55 -13.21 -9.14
C LYS A 18 -2.73 -13.62 -8.26
N ASP A 19 -2.57 -14.69 -7.51
CA ASP A 19 -3.66 -15.28 -6.71
C ASP A 19 -4.04 -14.38 -5.54
N LEU A 20 -3.04 -13.78 -4.90
CA LEU A 20 -3.23 -12.82 -3.81
C LEU A 20 -3.90 -11.53 -4.30
N ALA A 21 -3.45 -10.99 -5.43
CA ALA A 21 -4.06 -9.82 -6.05
C ALA A 21 -5.52 -10.09 -6.43
N TRP A 22 -5.84 -11.30 -6.92
CA TRP A 22 -7.20 -11.68 -7.25
C TRP A 22 -8.11 -11.78 -6.01
N LYS A 23 -7.60 -12.38 -4.92
CA LYS A 23 -8.31 -12.46 -3.63
C LYS A 23 -8.57 -11.07 -3.04
N ALA A 24 -7.55 -10.22 -3.00
CA ALA A 24 -7.68 -8.86 -2.47
C ALA A 24 -8.60 -7.98 -3.33
N ALA A 25 -8.51 -8.07 -4.65
CA ALA A 25 -9.34 -7.29 -5.57
C ALA A 25 -10.83 -7.66 -5.52
N ASN A 26 -11.18 -8.91 -5.16
CA ASN A 26 -12.55 -9.41 -5.06
C ASN A 26 -13.06 -9.51 -3.61
N SER A 27 -12.30 -9.02 -2.63
CA SER A 27 -12.71 -9.06 -1.23
C SER A 27 -14.05 -8.34 -1.02
N ARG A 28 -14.96 -8.99 -0.29
CA ARG A 28 -16.23 -8.41 0.19
C ARG A 28 -16.07 -7.68 1.54
N ARG A 29 -14.86 -7.69 2.12
CA ARG A 29 -14.55 -7.00 3.37
C ARG A 29 -14.51 -5.49 3.14
N GLY A 30 -14.73 -4.72 4.21
CA GLY A 30 -14.63 -3.27 4.18
C GLY A 30 -13.22 -2.77 3.83
N TYR A 31 -13.12 -1.47 3.54
CA TYR A 31 -11.84 -0.85 3.13
C TYR A 31 -10.78 -0.98 4.22
N TRP A 32 -11.12 -0.67 5.47
CA TRP A 32 -10.19 -0.76 6.60
C TRP A 32 -9.63 -2.17 6.82
N PHE A 33 -10.45 -3.20 6.67
CA PHE A 33 -9.94 -4.57 6.76
C PHE A 33 -8.98 -4.88 5.61
N THR A 34 -9.29 -4.41 4.40
CA THR A 34 -8.52 -4.75 3.20
C THR A 34 -7.14 -4.08 3.20
N THR A 35 -7.00 -2.88 3.79
CA THR A 35 -5.71 -2.16 3.87
C THR A 35 -4.67 -2.92 4.66
N HIS A 36 -5.06 -3.65 5.71
CA HIS A 36 -4.13 -4.44 6.54
C HIS A 36 -3.82 -5.83 5.99
N THR A 37 -4.29 -6.17 4.78
CA THR A 37 -3.95 -7.46 4.17
C THR A 37 -2.52 -7.49 3.65
N VAL A 38 -1.88 -8.65 3.72
CA VAL A 38 -0.50 -8.89 3.26
C VAL A 38 -0.30 -8.39 1.82
N VAL A 39 -1.29 -8.57 0.95
CA VAL A 39 -1.25 -8.16 -0.46
C VAL A 39 -1.12 -6.65 -0.62
N ILE A 40 -1.84 -5.87 0.20
CA ILE A 40 -1.78 -4.42 0.16
C ILE A 40 -0.46 -3.94 0.75
N ASN A 41 0.00 -4.52 1.86
CA ASN A 41 1.28 -4.15 2.46
C ASN A 41 2.47 -4.45 1.52
N MET A 42 2.42 -5.55 0.77
CA MET A 42 3.41 -5.85 -0.27
C MET A 42 3.35 -4.86 -1.44
N ALA A 43 2.16 -4.48 -1.88
CA ALA A 43 1.99 -3.56 -3.01
C ALA A 43 2.34 -2.10 -2.65
N MET A 44 1.97 -1.68 -1.43
CA MET A 44 2.09 -0.31 -0.91
C MET A 44 3.15 -0.23 0.18
N THR A 45 4.40 -0.51 -0.19
CA THR A 45 5.55 -0.36 0.69
C THR A 45 5.80 1.10 1.06
N LYS A 46 6.34 1.35 2.26
CA LYS A 46 6.76 2.69 2.72
C LYS A 46 7.65 3.40 1.69
N GLU A 47 8.65 2.71 1.13
CA GLU A 47 9.57 3.26 0.13
C GLU A 47 8.85 3.75 -1.13
N ARG A 48 7.94 2.94 -1.67
CA ARG A 48 7.12 3.34 -2.82
C ARG A 48 6.27 4.58 -2.51
N LEU A 49 5.73 4.69 -1.31
CA LEU A 49 4.96 5.89 -0.90
C LEU A 49 5.89 7.11 -0.84
N ILE A 50 7.08 6.97 -0.25
CA ILE A 50 8.09 8.05 -0.22
C ILE A 50 8.46 8.48 -1.64
N ASN A 51 8.74 7.52 -2.54
CA ASN A 51 9.05 7.78 -3.95
C ASN A 51 7.89 8.43 -4.71
N SER A 52 6.65 8.25 -4.24
CA SER A 52 5.46 8.90 -4.78
C SER A 52 5.23 10.31 -4.21
N GLY A 53 6.07 10.79 -3.29
CA GLY A 53 5.99 12.12 -2.68
C GLY A 53 5.36 12.16 -1.29
N PHE A 54 5.09 11.01 -0.66
CA PHE A 54 4.62 10.99 0.73
C PHE A 54 5.77 11.24 1.71
N TYR A 55 5.51 12.02 2.74
CA TYR A 55 6.52 12.36 3.74
C TYR A 55 6.53 11.36 4.89
N ASP A 56 7.73 10.92 5.29
CA ASP A 56 7.87 10.07 6.46
C ASP A 56 7.93 10.92 7.74
N LEU A 57 6.82 10.95 8.46
CA LEU A 57 6.67 11.74 9.68
C LEU A 57 7.70 11.38 10.76
N ALA A 58 8.10 10.11 10.87
CA ALA A 58 9.06 9.68 11.89
C ALA A 58 10.46 10.24 11.59
N THR A 59 10.93 10.11 10.36
CA THR A 59 12.21 10.68 9.92
C THR A 59 12.22 12.20 10.01
N ALA A 60 11.10 12.85 9.67
CA ALA A 60 10.94 14.29 9.80
C ALA A 60 11.02 14.78 11.25
N TYR A 61 10.35 14.07 12.15
CA TYR A 61 10.39 14.39 13.56
C TYR A 61 11.82 14.23 14.12
N GLN A 62 12.49 13.15 13.76
CA GLN A 62 13.88 12.89 14.15
C GLN A 62 14.84 13.96 13.63
N SER A 63 14.73 14.41 12.38
CA SER A 63 15.66 15.42 11.85
C SER A 63 15.61 16.76 12.60
N VAL A 64 14.47 17.09 13.22
CA VAL A 64 14.29 18.29 14.04
C VAL A 64 14.83 18.10 15.46
N HIS A 65 14.76 16.89 16.03
CA HIS A 65 15.03 16.64 17.45
C HIS A 65 16.36 15.94 17.74
N VAL A 66 17.05 15.39 16.73
CA VAL A 66 18.35 14.70 16.90
C VAL A 66 19.50 15.66 17.21
N ASN A 67 19.30 16.98 17.07
CA ASN A 67 20.31 18.02 17.33
C ASN A 67 20.15 18.77 18.67
N TYR A 68 19.40 18.23 19.64
CA TYR A 68 19.33 18.71 21.02
C TYR A 68 20.01 17.72 21.96
#